data_AF-Q4WDQ0-F1
#
_entry.id   AF-Q4WDQ0-F1
#
_cell.length_a   1.000
_cell.length_b   1.000
_cell.length_c   1.000
_cell.angle_alpha   90.00
_cell.angle_beta   90.00
_cell.angle_gamma   90.00
#
_symmetry.space_group_name_H-M   'P 1'
#
loop_
_entity.id
_entity.type
_entity.pdbx_description
1 polymer ?
#
loop_
_entity_poly.entity_id
_entity_poly.type
_entity_poly.pdbx_seq_one_letter_code
_entity_poly.pdbx_strand_id
1 'polypeptide(L)'
;MHFQPFLRHTRFLPVKFGMLSLIFIAITVWRLKHGYFQPFKSASQKFVTSTEKLYLSGFSSDGDVEKIGCDDLRQTGYLDIERSILLHDNITQIALSVSSHPMIQEILDQTAHGVKIFEPHDLIESHLSQFAGSGVWLSQLNVYIVASRVVYTAPGTSWPTISFLRGRVFDKSWRHLENYTIDWYGKTTTFPLLFEIPTVWWKDGSFFGPEDPRIVLEEGVQGAEPIIVFNMILNATGYPRVMWIFKPFSRIISYLRI
;
A
#
# COMPACT_ATOMS: atom_id res chain seq x y z
N MET A 1 -62.23 -16.86 30.90
CA MET A 1 -62.85 -16.52 29.60
C MET A 1 -61.72 -16.08 28.69
N HIS A 2 -61.05 -16.96 27.92
CA HIS A 2 -61.50 -17.62 26.67
C HIS A 2 -62.03 -16.60 25.65
N PHE A 3 -61.48 -16.43 24.44
CA PHE A 3 -61.26 -17.44 23.38
C PHE A 3 -60.27 -16.89 22.29
N GLN A 4 -59.36 -17.72 21.77
CA GLN A 4 -58.97 -17.75 20.33
C GLN A 4 -60.11 -18.44 19.52
N PRO A 5 -60.14 -18.62 18.18
CA PRO A 5 -59.17 -18.31 17.09
C PRO A 5 -59.82 -17.70 15.81
N PHE A 6 -59.02 -17.44 14.77
CA PHE A 6 -59.49 -17.65 13.39
C PHE A 6 -58.38 -18.30 12.57
N LEU A 7 -58.58 -19.59 12.25
CA LEU A 7 -57.85 -20.37 11.27
C LEU A 7 -58.51 -20.15 9.90
N ARG A 8 -57.73 -19.84 8.87
CA ARG A 8 -58.04 -20.31 7.50
C ARG A 8 -56.80 -20.93 6.88
N HIS A 9 -56.96 -22.22 6.57
CA HIS A 9 -56.06 -23.09 5.85
C HIS A 9 -55.66 -22.52 4.48
N THR A 10 -54.39 -22.69 4.11
CA THR A 10 -54.03 -23.25 2.81
C THR A 10 -52.94 -24.31 3.01
N ARG A 11 -53.14 -25.43 2.33
CA ARG A 11 -52.44 -26.70 2.52
C ARG A 11 -51.02 -26.64 1.95
N PHE A 12 -50.04 -27.10 2.74
CA PHE A 12 -48.73 -27.49 2.26
C PHE A 12 -48.82 -28.84 1.53
N LEU A 13 -48.37 -28.88 0.27
CA LEU A 13 -47.96 -30.11 -0.42
C LEU A 13 -46.43 -30.25 -0.23
N PRO A 14 -45.91 -31.42 0.18
CA PRO A 14 -44.48 -31.60 0.38
C PRO A 14 -43.82 -31.94 -0.97
N VAL A 15 -42.93 -31.07 -1.47
CA VAL A 15 -42.04 -31.40 -2.57
C VAL A 15 -40.63 -31.64 -2.03
N LYS A 16 -40.30 -32.94 -1.97
CA LYS A 16 -38.98 -33.60 -1.91
C LYS A 16 -37.74 -32.69 -1.78
N PHE A 17 -37.39 -32.34 -0.54
CA PHE A 17 -36.02 -32.01 -0.14
C PHE A 17 -35.26 -33.34 0.02
N GLY A 18 -34.47 -33.74 -0.97
CA GLY A 18 -33.69 -34.97 -0.85
C GLY A 18 -32.60 -35.18 -1.90
N MET A 19 -32.68 -34.51 -3.05
CA MET A 19 -31.78 -34.80 -4.18
C MET A 19 -30.76 -33.69 -4.50
N LEU A 20 -31.02 -32.45 -4.07
CA LEU A 20 -30.11 -31.31 -4.29
C LEU A 20 -28.97 -31.22 -3.27
N SER A 21 -29.16 -31.74 -2.05
CA SER A 21 -28.13 -31.72 -0.99
C SER A 21 -26.98 -32.70 -1.28
N LEU A 22 -27.27 -33.86 -1.87
CA LEU A 22 -26.27 -34.88 -2.17
C LEU A 22 -25.33 -34.49 -3.32
N ILE A 23 -25.81 -33.69 -4.29
CA ILE A 23 -25.00 -33.19 -5.41
C ILE A 23 -23.97 -32.17 -4.91
N PHE A 24 -24.36 -31.27 -3.99
CA PHE A 24 -23.44 -30.30 -3.39
C PHE A 24 -22.37 -30.97 -2.51
N ILE A 25 -22.74 -31.99 -1.74
CA ILE A 25 -21.80 -32.75 -0.92
C ILE A 25 -20.84 -33.55 -1.82
N ALA A 26 -21.33 -34.17 -2.90
CA ALA A 26 -20.48 -34.91 -3.84
C ALA A 26 -19.46 -34.01 -4.57
N ILE A 27 -19.85 -32.80 -5.00
CA ILE A 27 -18.94 -31.84 -5.65
C ILE A 27 -17.88 -31.32 -4.66
N THR A 28 -18.28 -31.10 -3.41
CA THR A 28 -17.36 -30.64 -2.35
C THR A 28 -16.35 -31.72 -1.96
N VAL A 29 -16.80 -32.98 -1.85
CA VAL A 29 -15.93 -34.14 -1.58
C VAL A 29 -15.05 -34.49 -2.78
N TRP A 30 -15.53 -34.30 -4.02
CA TRP A 30 -14.73 -34.47 -5.24
C TRP A 30 -13.63 -33.40 -5.35
N ARG A 31 -13.93 -32.14 -5.00
CA ARG A 31 -12.92 -31.06 -4.93
C ARG A 31 -11.90 -31.27 -3.81
N LEU A 32 -12.30 -31.86 -2.68
CA LEU A 32 -11.39 -32.19 -1.58
C LEU A 32 -10.50 -33.41 -1.87
N LYS A 33 -11.00 -34.40 -2.64
CA LYS A 33 -10.23 -35.61 -2.99
C LYS A 33 -9.33 -35.45 -4.23
N HIS A 34 -9.57 -34.48 -5.10
CA HIS A 34 -8.73 -34.21 -6.28
C HIS A 34 -7.89 -32.93 -6.15
N GLY A 35 -7.34 -32.66 -4.96
CA GLY A 35 -6.01 -32.06 -4.82
C GLY A 35 -5.68 -30.79 -5.62
N TYR A 36 -6.65 -29.93 -5.94
CA TYR A 36 -6.38 -28.59 -6.46
C TYR A 36 -6.29 -27.59 -5.31
N PHE A 37 -5.48 -27.91 -4.30
CA PHE A 37 -4.87 -26.90 -3.46
C PHE A 37 -3.57 -26.52 -4.19
N GLN A 38 -3.68 -25.65 -5.19
CA GLN A 38 -2.46 -25.00 -5.67
C GLN A 38 -1.95 -24.18 -4.49
N PRO A 39 -0.71 -24.37 -4.02
CA PRO A 39 -0.11 -23.42 -3.10
C PRO A 39 -0.24 -22.05 -3.76
N PHE A 40 -0.52 -21.02 -2.95
CA PHE A 40 -0.48 -19.63 -3.36
C PHE A 40 0.91 -19.36 -3.95
N LYS A 41 1.07 -19.62 -5.24
CA LYS A 41 2.20 -19.18 -6.01
C LYS A 41 1.93 -17.71 -6.19
N SER A 42 2.56 -16.89 -5.36
CA SER A 42 2.88 -15.53 -5.77
C SER A 42 3.53 -15.69 -7.14
N ALA A 43 2.79 -15.35 -8.19
CA ALA A 43 3.33 -15.24 -9.51
C ALA A 43 4.17 -13.97 -9.47
N SER A 44 5.41 -14.09 -8.99
CA SER A 44 6.45 -13.13 -9.34
C SER A 44 6.46 -13.09 -10.86
N GLN A 45 5.80 -12.07 -11.42
CA GLN A 45 5.83 -11.83 -12.84
C GLN A 45 7.30 -11.58 -13.15
N LYS A 46 7.96 -12.56 -13.78
CA LYS A 46 9.38 -12.53 -14.13
C LYS A 46 9.66 -11.24 -14.87
N PHE A 47 10.12 -10.24 -14.14
CA PHE A 47 10.74 -9.08 -14.70
C PHE A 47 12.13 -9.53 -15.11
N VAL A 48 12.48 -9.39 -16.38
CA VAL A 48 13.86 -9.60 -16.83
C VAL A 48 14.62 -8.32 -16.50
N THR A 49 14.72 -8.01 -15.21
CA THR A 49 15.90 -7.35 -14.66
C THR A 49 16.92 -8.45 -14.46
N SER A 50 18.17 -8.20 -14.81
CA SER A 50 19.26 -9.14 -14.56
C SER A 50 19.36 -9.38 -13.04
N THR A 51 18.74 -10.45 -12.54
CA THR A 51 18.90 -10.87 -11.15
C THR A 51 20.34 -11.33 -10.95
N GLU A 52 21.01 -10.75 -9.98
CA GLU A 52 22.37 -11.14 -9.62
C GLU A 52 22.30 -12.14 -8.47
N LYS A 53 23.20 -13.12 -8.45
CA LYS A 53 23.29 -14.06 -7.33
C LYS A 53 24.26 -13.51 -6.29
N LEU A 54 23.75 -13.18 -5.10
CA LEU A 54 24.56 -12.90 -3.94
C LEU A 54 24.82 -14.21 -3.19
N TYR A 55 26.05 -14.71 -3.28
CA TYR A 55 26.45 -15.91 -2.56
C TYR A 55 26.66 -15.60 -1.08
N LEU A 56 25.99 -16.37 -0.23
CA LEU A 56 26.11 -16.28 1.21
C LEU A 56 26.79 -17.56 1.72
N SER A 57 27.75 -17.39 2.61
CA SER A 57 28.33 -18.47 3.39
C SER A 57 28.18 -18.13 4.86
N GLY A 58 27.78 -19.11 5.65
CA GLY A 58 27.65 -18.97 7.09
C GLY A 58 27.83 -20.31 7.78
N PHE A 59 27.67 -20.32 9.09
CA PHE A 59 27.67 -21.54 9.89
C PHE A 59 26.32 -21.65 10.60
N SER A 60 25.74 -22.84 10.60
CA SER A 60 24.49 -23.13 11.30
C SER A 60 24.74 -24.29 12.25
N SER A 61 24.57 -24.02 13.54
CA SER A 61 24.64 -25.03 14.60
C SER A 61 23.27 -25.16 15.25
N ASP A 62 22.87 -26.40 15.51
CA ASP A 62 21.68 -26.76 16.29
C ASP A 62 21.98 -26.89 17.79
N GLY A 63 23.23 -26.64 18.21
CA GLY A 63 23.69 -26.68 19.60
C GLY A 63 24.36 -27.99 20.02
N ASP A 64 24.50 -28.98 19.14
CA ASP A 64 25.15 -30.26 19.47
C ASP A 64 26.66 -30.20 19.13
N VAL A 65 27.48 -29.81 20.11
CA VAL A 65 28.88 -29.41 19.88
C VAL A 65 29.86 -30.58 19.95
N GLU A 66 29.41 -31.79 20.31
CA GLU A 66 30.34 -32.83 20.74
C GLU A 66 31.07 -33.55 19.58
N LYS A 67 30.64 -33.40 18.31
CA LYS A 67 31.26 -34.07 17.15
C LYS A 67 31.14 -33.37 15.78
N ILE A 68 30.99 -32.05 15.73
CA ILE A 68 30.74 -31.35 14.46
C ILE A 68 31.93 -30.46 14.08
N GLY A 69 32.55 -30.72 12.92
CA GLY A 69 33.64 -29.90 12.38
C GLY A 69 33.11 -28.61 11.73
N CYS A 70 33.99 -27.63 11.49
CA CYS A 70 33.59 -26.37 10.86
C CYS A 70 32.99 -26.58 9.45
N ASP A 71 33.48 -27.56 8.70
CA ASP A 71 32.93 -27.89 7.38
C ASP A 71 31.52 -28.47 7.45
N ASP A 72 31.21 -29.22 8.50
CA ASP A 72 29.88 -29.79 8.73
C ASP A 72 28.85 -28.72 9.13
N LEU A 73 29.30 -27.65 9.80
CA LEU A 73 28.47 -26.49 10.13
C LEU A 73 28.31 -25.51 8.97
N ARG A 74 29.16 -25.60 7.93
CA ARG A 74 29.21 -24.60 6.87
C ARG A 74 27.99 -24.72 5.96
N GLN A 75 27.16 -23.69 5.96
CA GLN A 75 26.05 -23.53 5.06
C GLN A 75 26.38 -22.52 3.97
N THR A 76 26.11 -22.89 2.73
CA THR A 76 26.23 -22.00 1.58
C THR A 76 24.89 -21.89 0.89
N GLY A 77 24.52 -20.67 0.52
CA GLY A 77 23.32 -20.39 -0.24
C GLY A 77 23.56 -19.26 -1.21
N TYR A 78 22.53 -18.93 -1.97
CA TYR A 78 22.52 -17.72 -2.76
C TYR A 78 21.17 -17.03 -2.62
N LEU A 79 21.20 -15.70 -2.65
CA LEU A 79 20.00 -14.89 -2.80
C LEU A 79 19.98 -14.37 -4.24
N ASP A 80 18.84 -14.51 -4.91
CA ASP A 80 18.59 -13.74 -6.12
C ASP A 80 18.28 -12.30 -5.68
N ILE A 81 19.18 -11.38 -6.02
CA ILE A 81 19.08 -9.96 -5.67
C ILE A 81 18.81 -9.13 -6.92
N GLU A 82 17.98 -8.11 -6.74
CA GLU A 82 17.80 -7.05 -7.73
C GLU A 82 18.54 -5.80 -7.26
N ARG A 83 19.21 -5.13 -8.18
CA ARG A 83 19.86 -3.85 -7.86
C ARG A 83 18.80 -2.80 -7.59
N SER A 84 18.97 -2.05 -6.51
CA SER A 84 18.13 -0.90 -6.21
C SER A 84 18.23 0.13 -7.34
N ILE A 85 17.08 0.58 -7.84
CA ILE A 85 17.00 1.68 -8.80
C ILE A 85 16.70 2.95 -8.01
N LEU A 86 17.55 3.96 -8.15
CA LEU A 86 17.30 5.26 -7.56
C LEU A 86 16.34 6.06 -8.46
N LEU A 87 15.16 6.37 -7.95
CA LEU A 87 14.14 7.13 -8.66
C LEU A 87 14.10 8.57 -8.16
N HIS A 88 14.85 9.46 -8.82
CA HIS A 88 14.83 10.89 -8.54
C HIS A 88 13.43 11.50 -8.77
N ASP A 89 13.11 12.53 -8.01
CA ASP A 89 11.86 13.30 -8.11
C ASP A 89 12.17 14.79 -8.07
N ASN A 90 11.21 15.60 -8.51
CA ASN A 90 11.32 17.05 -8.48
C ASN A 90 10.90 17.56 -7.09
N ILE A 91 11.89 17.81 -6.22
CA ILE A 91 11.67 18.27 -4.84
C ILE A 91 10.91 19.61 -4.82
N THR A 92 11.21 20.51 -5.75
CA THR A 92 10.49 21.79 -5.91
C THR A 92 9.01 21.61 -6.18
N GLN A 93 8.66 20.70 -7.10
CA GLN A 93 7.25 20.40 -7.37
C GLN A 93 6.54 19.83 -6.13
N ILE A 94 7.24 19.00 -5.35
CA ILE A 94 6.72 18.46 -4.08
C ILE A 94 6.52 19.58 -3.07
N ALA A 95 7.51 20.46 -2.87
CA ALA A 95 7.44 21.57 -1.93
C ALA A 95 6.28 22.52 -2.26
N LEU A 96 6.08 22.84 -3.54
CA LEU A 96 4.94 23.63 -4.01
C LEU A 96 3.59 22.93 -3.75
N SER A 97 3.55 21.60 -3.84
CA SER A 97 2.32 20.84 -3.56
C SER A 97 2.04 20.78 -2.05
N VAL A 98 3.07 20.53 -1.23
CA VAL A 98 2.97 20.45 0.23
C VAL A 98 2.63 21.79 0.87
N SER A 99 3.12 22.92 0.33
CA SER A 99 2.89 24.27 0.86
C SER A 99 1.41 24.67 0.91
N SER A 100 0.58 24.03 0.07
CA SER A 100 -0.87 24.24 0.04
C SER A 100 -1.63 23.57 1.18
N HIS A 101 -0.99 22.66 1.93
CA HIS A 101 -1.66 21.92 3.00
C HIS A 101 -1.92 22.82 4.22
N PRO A 102 -3.13 22.85 4.80
CA PRO A 102 -3.49 23.78 5.87
C PRO A 102 -2.56 23.74 7.09
N MET A 103 -2.15 22.54 7.52
CA MET A 103 -1.21 22.39 8.62
C MET A 103 0.16 23.03 8.33
N ILE A 104 0.61 22.94 7.07
CA ILE A 104 1.90 23.51 6.65
C ILE A 104 1.80 25.02 6.65
N GLN A 105 0.69 25.57 6.14
CA GLN A 105 0.41 27.00 6.18
C GLN A 105 0.42 27.54 7.62
N GLU A 106 -0.25 26.83 8.55
CA GLU A 106 -0.25 27.22 9.97
C GLU A 106 1.17 27.25 10.58
N ILE A 107 2.03 26.27 10.25
CA ILE A 107 3.43 26.23 10.71
C ILE A 107 4.23 27.40 10.13
N LEU A 108 4.06 27.68 8.84
CA LEU A 108 4.78 28.77 8.17
C LEU A 108 4.39 30.14 8.73
N ASP A 109 3.10 30.37 8.98
CA ASP A 109 2.59 31.62 9.55
C ASP A 109 3.13 31.90 10.96
N GLN A 110 3.27 30.85 11.78
CA GLN A 110 3.88 30.96 13.11
C GLN A 110 5.37 31.31 13.03
N THR A 111 6.08 30.78 12.03
CA THR A 111 7.51 31.03 11.83
C THR A 111 7.78 32.46 11.32
N ALA A 112 6.81 33.06 10.62
CA ALA A 112 6.91 34.42 10.08
C ALA A 112 6.83 35.54 11.14
N HIS A 113 6.42 35.26 12.38
CA HIS A 113 6.26 36.25 13.46
C HIS A 113 7.59 36.77 14.07
N GLY A 114 8.74 36.61 13.40
CA GLY A 114 10.03 37.09 13.93
C GLY A 114 11.17 37.34 12.95
N VAL A 115 11.16 36.83 11.72
CA VAL A 115 12.23 37.08 10.73
C VAL A 115 11.64 37.04 9.32
N LYS A 116 12.08 37.93 8.43
CA LYS A 116 11.83 37.84 6.97
C LYS A 116 12.31 36.46 6.47
N ILE A 117 11.40 35.60 6.06
CA ILE A 117 11.77 34.30 5.48
C ILE A 117 11.80 34.43 3.95
N PHE A 118 12.83 33.82 3.38
CA PHE A 118 12.97 33.29 2.04
C PHE A 118 11.64 32.84 1.40
N GLU A 119 11.58 32.76 0.07
CA GLU A 119 10.42 32.19 -0.64
C GLU A 119 9.96 30.90 0.06
N PRO A 120 8.70 30.80 0.51
CA PRO A 120 8.22 29.70 1.37
C PRO A 120 8.56 28.30 0.86
N HIS A 121 8.72 28.16 -0.46
CA HIS A 121 9.11 26.90 -1.09
C HIS A 121 10.55 26.47 -0.76
N ASP A 122 11.53 27.38 -0.71
CA ASP A 122 12.94 27.06 -0.45
C ASP A 122 13.10 26.50 0.97
N LEU A 123 12.38 27.10 1.92
CA LEU A 123 12.33 26.61 3.30
C LEU A 123 11.71 25.21 3.34
N ILE A 124 10.59 24.98 2.66
CA ILE A 124 9.96 23.66 2.63
C ILE A 124 10.90 22.62 2.03
N GLU A 125 11.55 22.92 0.90
CA GLU A 125 12.44 21.98 0.21
C GLU A 125 13.52 21.42 1.14
N SER A 126 14.16 22.30 1.93
CA SER A 126 15.21 21.89 2.88
C SER A 126 14.72 20.99 4.03
N HIS A 127 13.40 20.91 4.21
CA HIS A 127 12.71 20.16 5.25
C HIS A 127 11.95 18.94 4.72
N LEU A 128 12.10 18.64 3.42
CA LEU A 128 11.51 17.46 2.79
C LEU A 128 12.48 16.28 2.77
N SER A 129 11.92 15.09 2.96
CA SER A 129 12.63 13.82 2.74
C SER A 129 11.73 12.85 2.00
N GLN A 130 12.29 12.08 1.08
CA GLN A 130 11.56 11.07 0.33
C GLN A 130 12.11 9.67 0.66
N PHE A 131 11.20 8.76 0.94
CA PHE A 131 11.51 7.35 1.20
C PHE A 131 11.30 6.51 -0.07
N ALA A 132 11.89 5.31 -0.06
CA ALA A 132 11.66 4.32 -1.11
C ALA A 132 10.16 4.08 -1.32
N GLY A 133 9.77 3.95 -2.58
CA GLY A 133 8.39 3.70 -2.96
C GLY A 133 8.08 2.22 -3.17
N SER A 134 6.80 1.92 -3.27
CA SER A 134 6.27 0.66 -3.79
C SER A 134 5.65 0.92 -5.15
N GLY A 135 5.88 0.02 -6.11
CA GLY A 135 5.30 0.15 -7.45
C GLY A 135 4.68 -1.14 -7.96
N VAL A 136 3.79 -1.00 -8.94
CA VAL A 136 3.18 -2.14 -9.64
C VAL A 136 3.06 -1.84 -11.14
N TRP A 137 3.15 -2.88 -11.95
CA TRP A 137 3.01 -2.80 -13.40
C TRP A 137 1.52 -2.84 -13.80
N LEU A 138 1.03 -1.78 -14.44
CA LEU A 138 -0.29 -1.71 -15.03
C LEU A 138 -0.21 -2.14 -16.50
N SER A 139 -0.37 -3.44 -16.74
CA SER A 139 -0.18 -4.04 -18.07
C SER A 139 -1.04 -3.43 -19.18
N GLN A 140 -2.26 -3.02 -18.85
CA GLN A 140 -3.19 -2.41 -19.81
C GLN A 140 -2.74 -1.02 -20.28
N LEU A 141 -2.05 -0.28 -19.42
CA LEU A 141 -1.56 1.07 -19.68
C LEU A 141 -0.10 1.08 -20.12
N ASN A 142 0.58 -0.07 -20.02
CA ASN A 142 2.02 -0.22 -20.25
C ASN A 142 2.88 0.75 -19.42
N VAL A 143 2.53 0.93 -18.14
CA VAL A 143 3.29 1.78 -17.22
C VAL A 143 3.41 1.15 -15.82
N TYR A 144 4.44 1.54 -15.08
CA TYR A 144 4.50 1.39 -13.64
C TYR A 144 3.82 2.57 -12.96
N ILE A 145 3.03 2.29 -11.93
CA ILE A 145 2.64 3.30 -10.94
C ILE A 145 3.45 3.07 -9.67
N VAL A 146 4.02 4.13 -9.11
CA VAL A 146 4.83 4.09 -7.89
C VAL A 146 4.27 5.09 -6.89
N ALA A 147 4.09 4.64 -5.65
CA ALA A 147 3.76 5.49 -4.50
C ALA A 147 4.95 5.51 -3.55
N SER A 148 5.41 6.71 -3.22
CA SER A 148 6.50 6.93 -2.26
C SER A 148 6.02 7.81 -1.12
N ARG A 149 6.58 7.61 0.08
CA ARG A 149 6.33 8.48 1.22
C ARG A 149 7.22 9.71 1.10
N VAL A 150 6.60 10.88 1.15
CA VAL A 150 7.26 12.17 1.31
C VAL A 150 6.98 12.64 2.73
N VAL A 151 8.00 13.11 3.43
CA VAL A 151 7.91 13.60 4.80
C VAL A 151 8.29 15.07 4.83
N TYR A 152 7.46 15.88 5.48
CA TYR A 152 7.82 17.21 5.93
C TYR A 152 8.16 17.17 7.42
N THR A 153 9.29 17.77 7.77
CA THR A 153 9.77 17.92 9.15
C THR A 153 9.80 19.40 9.49
N ALA A 154 8.96 19.84 10.43
CA ALA A 154 8.90 21.26 10.79
C ALA A 154 10.26 21.77 11.32
N PRO A 155 10.58 23.06 11.13
CA PRO A 155 11.77 23.66 11.73
C PRO A 155 11.80 23.45 13.25
N GLY A 156 12.98 23.15 13.79
CA GLY A 156 13.19 22.95 15.23
C GLY A 156 12.88 21.55 15.76
N THR A 157 12.42 20.62 14.91
CA THR A 157 12.28 19.19 15.26
C THR A 157 13.14 18.30 14.35
N SER A 158 13.60 17.17 14.87
CA SER A 158 14.27 16.11 14.10
C SER A 158 13.33 14.96 13.72
N TRP A 159 12.07 15.00 14.17
CA TRP A 159 11.09 13.94 13.95
C TRP A 159 10.09 14.31 12.86
N PRO A 160 9.66 13.34 12.02
CA PRO A 160 8.62 13.54 11.02
C PRO A 160 7.39 14.26 11.56
N THR A 161 7.04 15.41 10.97
CA THR A 161 5.83 16.15 11.36
C THR A 161 4.62 15.56 10.67
N ILE A 162 4.62 15.56 9.33
CA ILE A 162 3.54 15.01 8.52
C ILE A 162 4.10 14.31 7.28
N SER A 163 3.44 13.23 6.89
CA SER A 163 3.77 12.46 5.70
C SER A 163 2.70 12.61 4.62
N PHE A 164 3.09 12.45 3.37
CA PHE A 164 2.24 12.46 2.19
C PHE A 164 2.59 11.27 1.29
N LEU A 165 1.64 10.81 0.47
CA LEU A 165 1.94 9.84 -0.58
C LEU A 165 2.10 10.54 -1.92
N ARG A 166 3.25 10.34 -2.54
CA ARG A 166 3.63 10.87 -3.84
C ARG A 166 3.47 9.79 -4.91
N GLY A 167 2.54 10.00 -5.83
CA GLY A 167 2.29 9.15 -6.99
C GLY A 167 3.12 9.59 -8.20
N ARG A 168 3.80 8.63 -8.82
CA ARG A 168 4.58 8.80 -10.05
C ARG A 168 4.29 7.66 -11.03
N VAL A 169 4.52 7.93 -12.32
CA VAL A 169 4.34 6.94 -13.38
C VAL A 169 5.63 6.79 -14.16
N PHE A 170 5.99 5.55 -14.50
CA PHE A 170 7.19 5.23 -15.26
C PHE A 170 6.87 4.29 -16.42
N ASP A 171 7.63 4.38 -17.51
CA ASP A 171 7.53 3.40 -18.59
C ASP A 171 8.27 2.07 -18.26
N LYS A 172 8.27 1.13 -19.21
CA LYS A 172 8.98 -0.17 -19.08
C LYS A 172 10.48 -0.04 -18.80
N SER A 173 11.07 1.09 -19.16
CA SER A 173 12.50 1.38 -19.01
C SER A 173 12.77 2.23 -17.76
N TRP A 174 11.81 2.32 -16.83
CA TRP A 174 11.90 3.14 -15.61
C TRP A 174 12.13 4.63 -15.89
N ARG A 175 11.74 5.14 -17.06
CA ARG A 175 11.78 6.58 -17.33
C ARG A 175 10.53 7.22 -16.76
N HIS A 176 10.72 8.28 -15.98
CA HIS A 176 9.63 9.03 -15.38
C HIS A 176 8.78 9.71 -16.47
N LEU A 177 7.45 9.58 -16.37
CA LEU A 177 6.50 10.18 -17.28
C LEU A 177 5.84 11.40 -16.64
N GLU A 178 6.32 12.59 -17.00
CA GLU A 178 5.74 13.87 -16.57
C GLU A 178 4.43 14.16 -17.31
N ASN A 179 3.48 14.81 -16.61
CA ASN A 179 2.15 15.14 -17.11
C ASN A 179 1.40 13.95 -17.73
N TYR A 180 1.67 12.73 -17.25
CA TYR A 180 1.04 11.52 -17.74
C TYR A 180 -0.35 11.37 -17.13
N THR A 181 -1.35 11.24 -17.99
CA THR A 181 -2.75 11.23 -17.56
C THR A 181 -3.35 9.84 -17.69
N ILE A 182 -3.99 9.38 -16.61
CA ILE A 182 -4.75 8.13 -16.57
C ILE A 182 -6.23 8.48 -16.43
N ASP A 183 -7.02 8.04 -17.42
CA ASP A 183 -8.48 8.13 -17.40
C ASP A 183 -9.09 6.84 -16.89
N TRP A 184 -9.81 6.92 -15.78
CA TRP A 184 -10.42 5.77 -15.12
C TRP A 184 -11.91 5.99 -14.92
N TYR A 185 -12.73 5.37 -15.77
CA TYR A 185 -14.20 5.50 -15.74
C TYR A 185 -14.70 6.96 -15.64
N GLY A 186 -14.09 7.86 -16.42
CA GLY A 186 -14.44 9.29 -16.43
C GLY A 186 -13.75 10.14 -15.35
N LYS A 187 -12.89 9.54 -14.52
CA LYS A 187 -12.01 10.27 -13.60
C LYS A 187 -10.59 10.33 -14.14
N THR A 188 -10.16 11.54 -14.46
CA THR A 188 -8.83 11.84 -14.97
C THR A 188 -7.89 12.12 -13.81
N THR A 189 -6.72 11.44 -13.79
CA THR A 189 -5.64 11.69 -12.82
C THR A 189 -4.35 11.95 -13.58
N THR A 190 -3.75 13.12 -13.37
CA THR A 190 -2.48 13.50 -13.99
C THR A 190 -1.34 13.31 -13.01
N PHE A 191 -0.30 12.63 -13.46
CA PHE A 191 0.91 12.33 -12.72
C PHE A 191 2.07 13.23 -13.18
N PRO A 192 3.02 13.53 -12.30
CA PRO A 192 3.07 13.04 -10.92
C PRO A 192 2.26 13.96 -9.96
N LEU A 193 1.73 13.42 -8.86
CA LEU A 193 0.92 14.17 -7.88
C LEU A 193 1.15 13.76 -6.42
N LEU A 194 0.74 14.61 -5.48
CA LEU A 194 0.47 14.15 -4.10
C LEU A 194 -0.97 13.63 -4.04
N PHE A 195 -1.14 12.44 -3.48
CA PHE A 195 -2.47 11.89 -3.26
C PHE A 195 -3.18 12.64 -2.13
N GLU A 196 -4.42 13.05 -2.39
CA GLU A 196 -5.29 13.69 -1.41
C GLU A 196 -5.78 12.66 -0.39
N ILE A 197 -5.07 12.53 0.73
CA ILE A 197 -5.41 11.63 1.84
C ILE A 197 -5.84 12.49 3.05
N PRO A 198 -7.12 12.44 3.45
CA PRO A 198 -7.59 13.15 4.63
C PRO A 198 -6.80 12.74 5.86
N THR A 199 -6.15 13.71 6.50
CA THR A 199 -5.24 13.49 7.62
C THR A 199 -5.68 14.30 8.82
N VAL A 200 -5.83 13.64 9.96
CA VAL A 200 -6.02 14.33 11.24
C VAL A 200 -4.68 14.85 11.75
N TRP A 201 -4.71 16.04 12.33
CA TRP A 201 -3.54 16.68 12.93
C TRP A 201 -3.96 17.59 14.09
N TRP A 202 -3.02 17.90 14.97
CA TRP A 202 -3.22 18.80 16.10
C TRP A 202 -1.88 19.48 16.44
N LYS A 203 -1.96 20.58 17.18
CA LYS A 203 -0.78 21.35 17.60
C LYS A 203 0.18 20.50 18.44
N ASP A 204 1.48 20.67 18.21
CA ASP A 204 2.57 19.97 18.93
C ASP A 204 2.62 18.44 18.74
N GLY A 205 1.77 17.88 17.86
CA GLY A 205 1.85 16.47 17.48
C GLY A 205 2.85 16.22 16.34
N SER A 206 3.08 14.94 16.05
CA SER A 206 4.01 14.48 15.03
C SER A 206 3.56 13.15 14.42
N PHE A 207 4.24 12.72 13.36
CA PHE A 207 3.96 11.49 12.64
C PHE A 207 2.53 11.40 12.05
N PHE A 208 2.02 12.54 11.61
CA PHE A 208 0.74 12.62 10.91
C PHE A 208 0.85 12.06 9.49
N GLY A 209 -0.30 11.71 8.93
CA GLY A 209 -0.43 11.34 7.53
C GLY A 209 -0.02 9.89 7.22
N PRO A 210 -0.12 9.51 5.94
CA PRO A 210 0.14 8.16 5.46
C PRO A 210 1.63 7.78 5.48
N GLU A 211 1.90 6.56 5.94
CA GLU A 211 3.24 5.99 6.05
C GLU A 211 3.37 4.62 5.37
N ASP A 212 4.58 4.33 4.88
CA ASP A 212 5.00 3.02 4.35
C ASP A 212 4.06 2.42 3.28
N PRO A 213 3.85 3.13 2.16
CA PRO A 213 2.93 2.70 1.13
C PRO A 213 3.36 1.37 0.49
N ARG A 214 2.39 0.47 0.33
CA ARG A 214 2.48 -0.77 -0.43
C ARG A 214 1.42 -0.77 -1.50
N ILE A 215 1.79 -1.02 -2.75
CA ILE A 215 0.81 -1.11 -3.84
C ILE A 215 0.56 -2.57 -4.19
N VAL A 216 -0.70 -2.94 -4.25
CA VAL A 216 -1.17 -4.26 -4.68
C VAL A 216 -2.07 -4.08 -5.89
N LEU A 217 -1.93 -4.95 -6.88
CA LEU A 217 -2.84 -5.04 -8.03
C LEU A 217 -3.45 -6.45 -8.04
N GLU A 218 -4.75 -6.55 -8.26
CA GLU A 218 -5.41 -7.85 -8.37
C GLU A 218 -5.00 -8.53 -9.69
N GLU A 219 -4.39 -9.72 -9.58
CA GLU A 219 -3.90 -10.47 -10.74
C GLU A 219 -5.06 -11.09 -11.53
N GLY A 220 -4.95 -11.09 -12.85
CA GLY A 220 -5.93 -11.73 -13.74
C GLY A 220 -7.27 -11.00 -13.86
N VAL A 221 -7.47 -9.90 -13.15
CA VAL A 221 -8.68 -9.08 -13.26
C VAL A 221 -8.45 -7.96 -14.28
N GLN A 222 -9.20 -8.01 -15.37
CA GLN A 222 -9.19 -6.97 -16.39
C GLN A 222 -9.74 -5.67 -15.80
N GLY A 223 -8.96 -4.58 -15.86
CA GLY A 223 -9.36 -3.30 -15.30
C GLY A 223 -9.26 -3.28 -13.78
N ALA A 224 -8.37 -4.11 -13.20
CA ALA A 224 -8.03 -3.98 -11.78
C ALA A 224 -7.43 -2.61 -11.51
N GLU A 225 -8.00 -1.91 -10.52
CA GLU A 225 -7.41 -0.69 -9.99
C GLU A 225 -6.37 -1.07 -8.92
N PRO A 226 -5.17 -0.48 -8.92
CA PRO A 226 -4.21 -0.68 -7.85
C PRO A 226 -4.76 -0.20 -6.50
N ILE A 227 -4.44 -0.90 -5.43
CA ILE A 227 -4.76 -0.53 -4.05
C ILE A 227 -3.46 -0.15 -3.36
N ILE A 228 -3.43 1.05 -2.79
CA ILE A 228 -2.33 1.54 -1.96
C ILE A 228 -2.70 1.29 -0.50
N VAL A 229 -1.93 0.44 0.17
CA VAL A 229 -2.04 0.12 1.59
C VAL A 229 -0.98 0.91 2.36
N PHE A 230 -1.35 1.56 3.45
CA PHE A 230 -0.43 2.35 4.27
C PHE A 230 -0.90 2.39 5.72
N ASN A 231 -0.04 2.78 6.65
CA ASN A 231 -0.45 3.02 8.03
C ASN A 231 -0.60 4.52 8.31
N MET A 232 -1.58 4.90 9.15
CA MET A 232 -1.83 6.29 9.53
C MET A 232 -2.68 6.34 10.80
N ILE A 233 -2.57 7.44 11.57
CA ILE A 233 -3.41 7.74 12.73
C ILE A 233 -4.88 7.89 12.30
N LEU A 234 -5.78 7.17 12.98
CA LEU A 234 -7.22 7.22 12.67
C LEU A 234 -7.90 8.48 13.23
N ASN A 235 -7.62 8.82 14.48
CA ASN A 235 -8.18 9.99 15.16
C ASN A 235 -7.25 10.45 16.30
N ALA A 236 -7.49 11.66 16.82
CA ALA A 236 -6.68 12.26 17.88
C ALA A 236 -6.83 11.55 19.25
N THR A 237 -7.91 10.80 19.48
CA THR A 237 -8.19 10.20 20.78
C THR A 237 -7.42 8.87 20.93
N GLY A 238 -6.35 8.90 21.71
CA GLY A 238 -5.53 7.71 22.01
C GLY A 238 -4.62 7.26 20.86
N TYR A 239 -4.59 8.01 19.76
CA TYR A 239 -3.69 7.82 18.61
C TYR A 239 -3.65 6.40 18.01
N PRO A 240 -4.79 5.69 17.85
CA PRO A 240 -4.76 4.38 17.22
C PRO A 240 -4.29 4.53 15.78
N ARG A 241 -3.14 3.94 15.48
CA ARG A 241 -2.66 3.75 14.10
C ARG A 241 -3.32 2.53 13.53
N VAL A 242 -3.89 2.67 12.33
CA VAL A 242 -4.57 1.60 11.62
C VAL A 242 -4.03 1.48 10.20
N MET A 243 -4.29 0.34 9.60
CA MET A 243 -4.00 0.12 8.18
C MET A 243 -5.12 0.69 7.33
N TRP A 244 -4.74 1.53 6.37
CA TRP A 244 -5.62 2.15 5.39
C TRP A 244 -5.43 1.53 4.02
N ILE A 245 -6.48 1.59 3.21
CA ILE A 245 -6.48 1.25 1.79
C ILE A 245 -6.96 2.47 1.00
N PHE A 246 -6.30 2.75 -0.11
CA PHE A 246 -6.65 3.83 -1.01
C PHE A 246 -6.60 3.36 -2.46
N LYS A 247 -7.68 3.64 -3.19
CA LYS A 247 -7.84 3.40 -4.61
C LYS A 247 -7.60 4.71 -5.36
N PRO A 248 -6.43 4.90 -6.01
CA PRO A 248 -5.95 6.21 -6.45
C PRO A 248 -6.76 6.81 -7.61
N PHE A 249 -7.39 6.00 -8.43
CA PHE A 249 -8.15 6.46 -9.59
C PHE A 249 -9.63 6.68 -9.25
N SER A 250 -10.21 5.80 -8.44
CA SER A 250 -11.56 5.95 -7.89
C SER A 250 -11.65 7.00 -6.79
N ARG A 251 -10.52 7.36 -6.16
CA ARG A 251 -10.40 8.22 -4.97
C ARG A 251 -11.21 7.68 -3.78
N ILE A 252 -11.18 6.36 -3.60
CA ILE A 252 -11.87 5.69 -2.47
C ILE A 252 -10.82 5.38 -1.41
N ILE A 253 -11.09 5.81 -0.19
CA ILE A 253 -10.27 5.50 0.99
C ILE A 253 -11.11 4.77 2.03
N SER A 254 -10.51 3.77 2.68
CA SER A 254 -11.11 3.06 3.81
C SER A 254 -9.99 2.54 4.72
N TYR A 255 -10.32 2.10 5.92
CA TYR A 255 -9.37 1.41 6.79
C TYR A 255 -9.81 -0.02 7.05
N LEU A 256 -8.82 -0.89 7.29
CA LEU A 256 -9.05 -2.29 7.60
C LEU A 256 -9.58 -2.40 9.04
N ARG A 257 -10.78 -2.97 9.17
CA ARG A 257 -11.34 -3.39 10.46
C ARG A 257 -11.04 -4.87 10.62
N ILE A 258 -10.30 -5.19 11.67
CA ILE A 258 -10.06 -6.57 12.11
C ILE A 258 -11.13 -6.90 13.15
#